data_AF-A0A2R6CS28-F1
#
_entry.id   AF-A0A2R6CS28-F1
#
_cell.length_a   1.000
_cell.length_b   1.000
_cell.length_c   1.000
_cell.angle_alpha   90.00
_cell.angle_beta   90.00
_cell.angle_gamma   90.00
#
_symmetry.space_group_name_H-M   'P 1'
#
loop_
_entity.id
_entity.type
_entity.pdbx_description
1 polymer ?
#
loop_
_entity_poly.entity_id
_entity_poly.type
_entity_poly.pdbx_seq_one_letter_code
_entity_poly.pdbx_strand_id
1 'polypeptide(L)'
;TGAREDMARLVRAGYVDMLSTGNGFAVHDLERDIYGTSLGMDTESLDHPRKGHKHHIYTISEIIRAGGIEAAIEDGLVNSGVMYECITGDVPYVIAGSIRDDGPLPETITDSIEAQNAIREQAHRANLVLMLSTLLHSVGVGNCLPSTTRTVCVDIDPSTVTQLIDRGSSHAIGMVTDVGTFVPLLADDLLRGE
;
A
#
# COMPACT_ATOMS: atom_id res chain seq x y z
N THR A 1 2.00 -9.63 -6.67
CA THR A 1 1.57 -10.89 -6.03
C THR A 1 0.06 -11.14 -6.10
N GLY A 2 -0.76 -10.20 -6.57
CA GLY A 2 -2.19 -10.44 -6.89
C GLY A 2 -3.19 -10.02 -5.80
N ALA A 3 -2.73 -9.68 -4.60
CA ALA A 3 -3.59 -9.33 -3.45
C ALA A 3 -4.31 -7.96 -3.53
N ARG A 4 -4.24 -7.24 -4.66
CA ARG A 4 -4.78 -5.88 -4.79
C ARG A 4 -6.28 -5.84 -4.50
N GLU A 5 -7.05 -6.71 -5.16
CA GLU A 5 -8.51 -6.72 -5.05
C GLU A 5 -8.96 -7.06 -3.63
N ASP A 6 -8.31 -8.02 -2.99
CA ASP A 6 -8.62 -8.41 -1.61
C ASP A 6 -8.22 -7.34 -0.59
N MET A 7 -7.12 -6.63 -0.82
CA MET A 7 -6.78 -5.45 -0.02
C MET A 7 -7.83 -4.34 -0.19
N ALA A 8 -8.27 -4.06 -1.42
CA ALA A 8 -9.34 -3.09 -1.68
C ALA A 8 -10.67 -3.52 -1.03
N ARG A 9 -11.01 -4.82 -1.04
CA ARG A 9 -12.17 -5.36 -0.31
C ARG A 9 -12.08 -5.08 1.20
N LEU A 10 -10.92 -5.27 1.81
CA LEU A 10 -10.71 -4.98 3.23
C LEU A 10 -10.87 -3.48 3.56
N VAL A 11 -10.36 -2.60 2.70
CA VAL A 11 -10.56 -1.14 2.85
C VAL A 11 -12.05 -0.79 2.75
N ARG A 12 -12.72 -1.25 1.69
CA ARG A 12 -14.15 -1.02 1.45
C ARG A 12 -15.05 -1.49 2.60
N ALA A 13 -14.71 -2.63 3.20
CA ALA A 13 -15.45 -3.20 4.32
C ALA A 13 -15.11 -2.56 5.68
N GLY A 14 -14.24 -1.55 5.72
CA GLY A 14 -13.92 -0.82 6.95
C GLY A 14 -12.96 -1.53 7.89
N TYR A 15 -12.22 -2.54 7.41
CA TYR A 15 -11.17 -3.20 8.21
C TYR A 15 -9.84 -2.43 8.22
N VAL A 16 -9.72 -1.39 7.40
CA VAL A 16 -8.52 -0.54 7.30
C VAL A 16 -8.90 0.90 7.63
N ASP A 17 -8.56 1.34 8.84
CA ASP A 17 -8.86 2.72 9.29
C ASP A 17 -7.95 3.78 8.67
N MET A 18 -6.70 3.41 8.35
CA MET A 18 -5.67 4.29 7.80
C MET A 18 -4.67 3.47 6.98
N LEU A 19 -4.14 4.06 5.90
CA LEU A 19 -3.13 3.43 5.05
C LEU A 19 -1.81 4.23 5.09
N SER A 20 -0.68 3.54 5.14
CA SER A 20 0.63 4.16 4.97
C SER A 20 1.43 3.37 3.95
N THR A 21 1.94 4.05 2.94
CA THR A 21 2.60 3.41 1.79
C THR A 21 3.66 4.32 1.18
N GLY A 22 4.29 3.88 0.08
CA GLY A 22 5.18 4.69 -0.74
C GLY A 22 4.69 4.83 -2.18
N ASN A 23 5.29 5.75 -2.94
CA ASN A 23 4.89 6.08 -4.31
C ASN A 23 4.74 4.84 -5.20
N GLY A 24 5.68 3.90 -5.16
CA GLY A 24 5.63 2.70 -5.99
C GLY A 24 4.38 1.84 -5.78
N PHE A 25 3.89 1.69 -4.56
CA PHE A 25 2.65 0.96 -4.31
C PHE A 25 1.45 1.67 -4.93
N ALA A 26 1.30 2.97 -4.68
CA ALA A 26 0.19 3.76 -5.20
C ALA A 26 0.20 3.78 -6.74
N VAL A 27 1.37 3.98 -7.34
CA VAL A 27 1.52 3.95 -8.80
C VAL A 27 1.12 2.59 -9.38
N HIS A 28 1.52 1.47 -8.77
CA HIS A 28 1.18 0.14 -9.30
C HIS A 28 -0.28 -0.27 -9.04
N ASP A 29 -0.90 0.24 -7.97
CA ASP A 29 -2.34 0.09 -7.74
C ASP A 29 -3.15 0.80 -8.82
N LEU A 30 -2.75 2.02 -9.19
CA LEU A 30 -3.38 2.82 -10.26
C LEU A 30 -3.04 2.28 -11.65
N GLU A 31 -1.81 1.83 -11.88
CA GLU A 31 -1.38 1.20 -13.15
C GLU A 31 -2.24 -0.02 -13.47
N ARG A 32 -2.57 -0.81 -12.44
CA ARG A 32 -3.42 -1.99 -12.59
C ARG A 32 -4.83 -1.62 -13.04
N ASP A 33 -5.40 -0.53 -12.53
CA ASP A 33 -6.71 -0.08 -12.94
C ASP A 33 -6.73 0.45 -14.38
N ILE A 34 -5.77 1.33 -14.70
CA ILE A 34 -5.76 2.05 -15.98
C ILE A 34 -5.31 1.14 -17.13
N TYR A 35 -4.36 0.24 -16.88
CA TYR A 35 -3.70 -0.53 -17.94
C TYR A 35 -3.77 -2.06 -17.75
N GLY A 36 -4.32 -2.57 -16.65
CA GLY A 36 -4.35 -4.01 -16.37
C GLY A 36 -2.99 -4.61 -15.97
N THR A 37 -1.96 -3.78 -15.80
CA THR A 37 -0.58 -4.24 -15.56
C THR A 37 -0.01 -3.79 -14.23
N SER A 38 1.03 -4.47 -13.77
CA SER A 38 1.92 -3.99 -12.72
C SER A 38 3.36 -4.17 -13.18
N LEU A 39 4.16 -3.09 -13.20
CA LEU A 39 5.50 -3.06 -13.81
C LEU A 39 5.50 -3.56 -15.26
N GLY A 40 4.40 -3.34 -15.98
CA GLY A 40 4.27 -3.78 -17.37
C GLY A 40 4.11 -5.28 -17.59
N MET A 41 3.77 -6.03 -16.53
CA MET A 41 3.31 -7.40 -16.61
C MET A 41 1.78 -7.41 -16.54
N ASP A 42 1.14 -8.07 -17.50
CA ASP A 42 -0.30 -8.35 -17.40
C ASP A 42 -0.52 -9.25 -16.19
N THR A 43 -1.50 -8.89 -15.40
CA THR A 43 -1.69 -9.46 -14.08
C THR A 43 -2.70 -10.60 -14.05
N GLU A 44 -3.42 -10.82 -15.16
CA GLU A 44 -4.27 -11.98 -15.36
C GLU A 44 -3.55 -13.05 -16.20
N SER A 45 -2.96 -12.65 -17.32
CA SER A 45 -2.29 -13.59 -18.24
C SER A 45 -0.84 -13.88 -17.88
N LEU A 46 -0.23 -13.04 -17.02
CA LEU A 46 1.20 -13.08 -16.68
C LEU A 46 2.15 -12.84 -17.88
N ASP A 47 1.63 -12.31 -19.00
CA ASP A 47 2.43 -11.92 -20.16
C ASP A 47 3.01 -10.50 -20.02
N HIS A 48 3.90 -10.13 -20.95
CA HIS A 48 4.38 -8.77 -21.09
C HIS A 48 3.75 -8.08 -22.31
N PRO A 49 2.77 -7.18 -22.09
CA PRO A 49 2.22 -6.37 -23.16
C PRO A 49 3.30 -5.56 -23.88
N ARG A 50 3.08 -5.30 -25.18
CA ARG A 50 4.00 -4.48 -25.96
C ARG A 50 4.12 -3.09 -25.34
N LYS A 51 5.32 -2.71 -24.91
CA LYS A 51 5.62 -1.46 -24.17
C LYS A 51 5.06 -1.40 -22.73
N GLY A 52 4.73 -2.54 -22.12
CA GLY A 52 4.25 -2.61 -20.74
C GLY A 52 5.16 -1.88 -19.74
N HIS A 53 6.47 -1.95 -19.91
CA HIS A 53 7.44 -1.24 -19.05
C HIS A 53 7.24 0.29 -18.96
N LYS A 54 6.41 0.89 -19.82
CA LYS A 54 6.06 2.32 -19.77
C LYS A 54 4.78 2.62 -19.00
N HIS A 55 3.97 1.62 -18.68
CA HIS A 55 2.64 1.81 -18.12
C HIS A 55 2.68 2.55 -16.78
N HIS A 56 3.63 2.26 -15.89
CA HIS A 56 3.79 3.01 -14.64
C HIS A 56 4.12 4.50 -14.87
N ILE A 57 5.02 4.84 -15.81
CA ILE A 57 5.31 6.24 -16.18
C ILE A 57 4.10 6.93 -16.81
N TYR A 58 3.33 6.22 -17.64
CA TYR A 58 2.10 6.76 -18.21
C TYR A 58 1.05 6.98 -17.14
N THR A 59 0.88 6.05 -16.21
CA THR A 59 0.00 6.18 -15.03
C THR A 59 0.32 7.46 -14.28
N ILE A 60 1.59 7.67 -13.88
CA ILE A 60 2.04 8.91 -13.23
C ILE A 60 1.66 10.14 -14.06
N SER A 61 1.92 10.11 -15.36
CA SER A 61 1.65 11.24 -16.26
C SER A 61 0.16 11.54 -16.44
N GLU A 62 -0.71 10.52 -16.41
CA GLU A 62 -2.17 10.69 -16.47
C GLU A 62 -2.70 11.27 -15.14
N ILE A 63 -2.24 10.76 -13.99
CA ILE A 63 -2.65 11.28 -12.67
C ILE A 63 -2.21 12.74 -12.48
N ILE A 64 -0.98 13.09 -12.85
CA ILE A 64 -0.51 14.49 -12.83
C ILE A 64 -1.37 15.37 -13.75
N ARG A 65 -1.78 14.87 -14.93
CA ARG A 65 -2.62 15.61 -15.87
C ARG A 65 -4.05 15.80 -15.36
N ALA A 66 -4.59 14.81 -14.65
CA ALA A 66 -5.89 14.91 -13.98
C ALA A 66 -5.86 15.89 -12.80
N GLY A 67 -4.68 16.11 -12.21
CA GLY A 67 -4.48 17.02 -11.07
C GLY A 67 -4.42 16.32 -9.71
N GLY A 68 -4.35 14.99 -9.70
CA GLY A 68 -4.32 14.16 -8.50
C GLY A 68 -5.13 12.88 -8.66
N ILE A 69 -5.01 11.97 -7.69
CA ILE A 69 -5.74 10.70 -7.66
C ILE A 69 -7.23 10.96 -7.48
N GLU A 70 -7.62 11.89 -6.60
CA GLU A 70 -9.04 12.24 -6.38
C GLU A 70 -9.70 12.77 -7.66
N ALA A 71 -9.06 13.74 -8.33
CA ALA A 71 -9.54 14.25 -9.61
C ALA A 71 -9.60 13.16 -10.69
N ALA A 72 -8.62 12.25 -10.73
CA ALA A 72 -8.65 11.11 -11.65
C ALA A 72 -9.81 10.15 -11.38
N ILE A 73 -10.26 10.01 -10.13
CA ILE A 73 -11.45 9.23 -9.77
C ILE A 73 -12.71 9.95 -10.22
N GLU A 74 -12.82 11.25 -9.94
CA GLU A 74 -13.98 12.08 -10.34
C GLU A 74 -14.19 12.09 -11.86
N ASP A 75 -13.09 12.13 -12.62
CA ASP A 75 -13.09 12.08 -14.10
C ASP A 75 -13.30 10.66 -14.67
N GLY A 76 -13.39 9.64 -13.82
CA GLY A 76 -13.58 8.23 -14.22
C GLY A 76 -12.35 7.60 -14.89
N LEU A 77 -11.17 8.20 -14.76
CA LEU A 77 -9.90 7.60 -15.17
C LEU A 77 -9.52 6.43 -14.25
N VAL A 78 -9.81 6.56 -12.95
CA VAL A 78 -9.60 5.52 -11.93
C VAL A 78 -10.95 5.09 -11.35
N ASN A 79 -11.27 3.81 -11.43
CA ASN A 79 -12.57 3.23 -11.10
C ASN A 79 -12.50 2.10 -10.07
N SER A 80 -11.30 1.63 -9.70
CA SER A 80 -11.12 0.59 -8.69
C SER A 80 -9.72 0.65 -8.06
N GLY A 81 -9.50 -0.11 -6.98
CA GLY A 81 -8.19 -0.29 -6.36
C GLY A 81 -8.10 0.18 -4.93
N VAL A 82 -6.95 -0.06 -4.31
CA VAL A 82 -6.76 0.31 -2.91
C VAL A 82 -6.84 1.82 -2.71
N MET A 83 -6.20 2.60 -3.58
CA MET A 83 -6.24 4.06 -3.52
C MET A 83 -7.63 4.62 -3.82
N TYR A 84 -8.37 3.97 -4.74
CA TYR A 84 -9.76 4.31 -5.03
C TYR A 84 -10.63 4.13 -3.78
N GLU A 85 -10.60 2.94 -3.15
CA GLU A 85 -11.40 2.67 -1.95
C GLU A 85 -11.01 3.57 -0.77
N CYS A 86 -9.73 3.94 -0.66
CA CYS A 86 -9.30 4.89 0.36
C CYS A 86 -9.92 6.27 0.17
N ILE A 87 -9.98 6.79 -1.04
CA ILE A 87 -10.55 8.11 -1.32
C ILE A 87 -12.08 8.07 -1.21
N THR A 88 -12.75 7.08 -1.82
CA THR A 88 -14.21 6.99 -1.78
C THR A 88 -14.76 6.65 -0.38
N GLY A 89 -13.95 6.01 0.45
CA GLY A 89 -14.28 5.63 1.82
C GLY A 89 -13.76 6.59 2.90
N ASP A 90 -13.20 7.74 2.51
CA ASP A 90 -12.58 8.72 3.43
C ASP A 90 -11.53 8.10 4.38
N VAL A 91 -10.79 7.08 3.92
CA VAL A 91 -9.73 6.41 4.69
C VAL A 91 -8.43 7.23 4.54
N PRO A 92 -7.92 7.84 5.62
CA PRO A 92 -6.72 8.66 5.55
C PRO A 92 -5.51 7.83 5.12
N TYR A 93 -4.76 8.34 4.14
CA TYR A 93 -3.56 7.69 3.66
C TYR A 93 -2.34 8.61 3.68
N VAL A 94 -1.14 8.01 3.75
CA VAL A 94 0.14 8.71 3.59
C VAL A 94 0.95 8.01 2.50
N ILE A 95 1.39 8.76 1.49
CA ILE A 95 2.33 8.29 0.47
C ILE A 95 3.69 8.92 0.76
N ALA A 96 4.57 8.17 1.42
CA ALA A 96 5.92 8.63 1.74
C ALA A 96 6.83 8.51 0.52
N GLY A 97 7.49 9.62 0.17
CA GLY A 97 8.45 9.68 -0.91
C GLY A 97 9.75 8.95 -0.58
N SER A 98 10.45 8.51 -1.62
CA SER A 98 11.75 7.87 -1.53
C SER A 98 12.68 8.27 -2.67
N ILE A 99 13.98 8.08 -2.47
CA ILE A 99 15.01 8.45 -3.46
C ILE A 99 14.94 7.67 -4.79
N ARG A 100 14.05 6.65 -4.89
CA ARG A 100 13.89 5.81 -6.08
C ARG A 100 12.62 6.12 -6.86
N ASP A 101 11.83 7.09 -6.41
CA ASP A 101 10.50 7.33 -6.97
C ASP A 101 10.60 7.90 -8.40
N ASP A 102 9.87 7.26 -9.32
CA ASP A 102 9.54 7.84 -10.62
C ASP A 102 8.36 8.82 -10.46
N GLY A 103 8.39 9.96 -11.14
CA GLY A 103 7.34 10.99 -11.04
C GLY A 103 7.71 12.08 -10.04
N PRO A 104 7.21 12.05 -8.79
CA PRO A 104 6.23 11.13 -8.18
C PRO A 104 4.76 11.52 -8.43
N LEU A 105 3.79 10.80 -7.85
CA LEU A 105 2.39 11.23 -7.80
C LEU A 105 2.26 12.54 -7.00
N PRO A 106 1.30 13.44 -7.34
CA PRO A 106 1.10 14.71 -6.64
C PRO A 106 0.95 14.61 -5.11
N GLU A 107 0.33 13.53 -4.63
CA GLU A 107 0.06 13.24 -3.21
C GLU A 107 1.28 12.73 -2.45
N THR A 108 2.40 12.49 -3.13
CA THR A 108 3.61 11.96 -2.51
C THR A 108 4.30 13.03 -1.69
N ILE A 109 4.45 12.79 -0.38
CA ILE A 109 5.19 13.65 0.52
C ILE A 109 6.69 13.39 0.31
N THR A 110 7.36 14.28 -0.41
CA THR A 110 8.78 14.12 -0.79
C THR A 110 9.76 14.52 0.32
N ASP A 111 9.35 15.38 1.25
CA ASP A 111 10.12 15.68 2.46
C ASP A 111 10.01 14.51 3.44
N SER A 112 11.14 13.89 3.76
CA SER A 112 11.17 12.68 4.60
C SER A 112 10.81 12.96 6.06
N ILE A 113 11.02 14.17 6.55
CA ILE A 113 10.65 14.58 7.92
C ILE A 113 9.15 14.82 7.98
N GLU A 114 8.59 15.50 6.98
CA GLU A 114 7.13 15.69 6.86
C GLU A 114 6.41 14.33 6.73
N ALA A 115 6.89 13.45 5.86
CA ALA A 115 6.33 12.11 5.69
C ALA A 115 6.38 11.31 7.00
N GLN A 116 7.51 11.37 7.73
CA GLN A 116 7.63 10.71 9.02
C GLN A 116 6.67 11.28 10.07
N ASN A 117 6.45 12.60 10.09
CA ASN A 117 5.50 13.22 11.01
C ASN A 117 4.07 12.77 10.71
N ALA A 118 3.66 12.73 9.43
CA ALA A 118 2.36 12.23 9.02
C ALA A 118 2.16 10.75 9.41
N ILE A 119 3.18 9.90 9.19
CA ILE A 119 3.17 8.50 9.63
C ILE A 119 3.06 8.40 11.15
N ARG A 120 3.76 9.26 11.90
CA ARG A 120 3.71 9.28 13.36
C ARG A 120 2.31 9.61 13.89
N GLU A 121 1.60 10.53 13.24
CA GLU A 121 0.21 10.84 13.59
C GLU A 121 -0.72 9.63 13.41
N GLN A 122 -0.59 8.89 12.30
CA GLN A 122 -1.31 7.62 12.11
C GLN A 122 -0.92 6.58 13.17
N ALA A 123 0.38 6.42 13.42
CA ALA A 123 0.94 5.43 14.34
C ALA A 123 0.46 5.63 15.79
N HIS A 124 0.30 6.87 16.25
CA HIS A 124 -0.20 7.17 17.60
C HIS A 124 -1.68 6.81 17.81
N ARG A 125 -2.45 6.72 16.72
CA ARG A 125 -3.87 6.36 16.74
C ARG A 125 -4.11 4.87 16.58
N ALA A 126 -3.11 4.11 16.11
CA ALA A 126 -3.26 2.70 15.80
C ALA A 126 -3.21 1.81 17.05
N ASN A 127 -4.16 0.88 17.17
CA ASN A 127 -4.11 -0.20 18.17
C ASN A 127 -3.49 -1.49 17.62
N LEU A 128 -3.49 -1.63 16.29
CA LEU A 128 -2.87 -2.72 15.55
C LEU A 128 -2.29 -2.16 14.26
N VAL A 129 -1.10 -2.61 13.87
CA VAL A 129 -0.48 -2.31 12.57
C VAL A 129 -0.14 -3.61 11.85
N LEU A 130 -0.65 -3.75 10.64
CA LEU A 130 -0.31 -4.84 9.73
C LEU A 130 0.71 -4.35 8.70
N MET A 131 1.93 -4.88 8.78
CA MET A 131 3.06 -4.56 7.91
C MET A 131 3.17 -5.61 6.80
N LEU A 132 2.99 -5.20 5.55
CA LEU A 132 2.89 -6.11 4.40
C LEU A 132 4.05 -5.91 3.42
N SER A 133 5.05 -6.78 3.48
CA SER A 133 6.13 -6.94 2.48
C SER A 133 6.88 -5.66 2.07
N THR A 134 7.19 -4.78 3.04
CA THR A 134 7.89 -3.51 2.78
C THR A 134 8.89 -3.16 3.88
N LEU A 135 10.12 -3.70 3.79
CA LEU A 135 11.11 -3.54 4.86
C LEU A 135 11.34 -2.08 5.28
N LEU A 136 11.67 -1.19 4.32
CA LEU A 136 12.01 0.21 4.64
C LEU A 136 10.85 0.94 5.33
N HIS A 137 9.65 0.79 4.79
CA HIS A 137 8.47 1.47 5.31
C HIS A 137 8.04 0.89 6.66
N SER A 138 8.03 -0.44 6.80
CA SER A 138 7.74 -1.13 8.05
C SER A 138 8.68 -0.74 9.18
N VAL A 139 9.99 -0.56 8.90
CA VAL A 139 10.95 -0.06 9.88
C VAL A 139 10.65 1.39 10.26
N GLY A 140 10.35 2.25 9.27
CA GLY A 140 9.98 3.64 9.51
C GLY A 140 8.74 3.79 10.39
N VAL A 141 7.69 3.02 10.07
CA VAL A 141 6.44 2.95 10.86
C VAL A 141 6.75 2.39 12.25
N GLY A 142 7.48 1.29 12.35
CA GLY A 142 7.86 0.65 13.62
C GLY A 142 8.53 1.59 14.61
N ASN A 143 9.42 2.47 14.12
CA ASN A 143 10.09 3.48 14.94
C ASN A 143 9.14 4.59 15.44
N CYS A 144 7.97 4.76 14.83
CA CYS A 144 6.96 5.74 15.26
C CYS A 144 5.90 5.14 16.18
N LEU A 145 5.86 3.81 16.35
CA LEU A 145 4.82 3.14 17.13
C LEU A 145 5.06 3.25 18.65
N PRO A 146 4.00 3.54 19.42
CA PRO A 146 4.00 3.27 20.86
C PRO A 146 4.23 1.79 21.15
N SER A 147 4.90 1.46 22.25
CA SER A 147 5.18 0.07 22.66
C SER A 147 3.93 -0.77 22.94
N THR A 148 2.78 -0.13 23.17
CA THR A 148 1.47 -0.75 23.39
C THR A 148 0.79 -1.22 22.11
N THR A 149 1.30 -0.83 20.94
CA THR A 149 0.69 -1.14 19.65
C THR A 149 0.98 -2.58 19.27
N ARG A 150 -0.04 -3.35 18.89
CA ARG A 150 0.13 -4.70 18.37
C ARG A 150 0.64 -4.61 16.93
N THR A 151 1.64 -5.41 16.59
CA THR A 151 2.23 -5.36 15.24
C THR A 151 2.25 -6.76 14.65
N VAL A 152 1.77 -6.88 13.41
CA VAL A 152 1.87 -8.12 12.63
C VAL A 152 2.72 -7.81 11.41
N CYS A 153 3.85 -8.50 11.26
CA CYS A 153 4.72 -8.39 10.09
C CYS A 153 4.57 -9.62 9.20
N VAL A 154 4.22 -9.40 7.94
CA VAL A 154 4.12 -10.43 6.91
C VAL A 154 5.10 -10.11 5.80
N ASP A 155 6.09 -10.96 5.61
CA ASP A 155 7.07 -10.84 4.54
C ASP A 155 7.51 -12.24 4.10
N ILE A 156 7.89 -12.41 2.84
CA ILE A 156 8.39 -13.69 2.34
C ILE A 156 9.85 -13.92 2.77
N ASP A 157 10.59 -12.84 3.03
CA ASP A 157 11.97 -12.90 3.50
C ASP A 157 12.03 -13.00 5.04
N PRO A 158 12.51 -14.12 5.60
CA PRO A 158 12.67 -14.27 7.04
C PRO A 158 13.61 -13.22 7.66
N SER A 159 14.54 -12.65 6.89
CA SER A 159 15.47 -11.63 7.37
C SER A 159 14.74 -10.33 7.71
N THR A 160 13.79 -9.91 6.87
CA THR A 160 12.91 -8.76 7.09
C THR A 160 12.06 -8.96 8.35
N VAL A 161 11.44 -10.14 8.48
CA VAL A 161 10.61 -10.47 9.64
C VAL A 161 11.42 -10.42 10.94
N THR A 162 12.60 -11.05 10.95
CA THR A 162 13.50 -11.03 12.11
C THR A 162 13.86 -9.60 12.51
N GLN A 163 14.24 -8.78 11.53
CA GLN A 163 14.64 -7.40 11.78
C GLN A 163 13.51 -6.53 12.38
N LEU A 164 12.24 -6.85 12.08
CA LEU A 164 11.09 -6.11 12.57
C LEU A 164 10.66 -6.57 13.97
N ILE A 165 10.73 -7.88 14.27
CA ILE A 165 10.44 -8.41 15.60
C ILE A 165 11.49 -7.94 16.63
N ASP A 166 12.77 -7.91 16.25
CA ASP A 166 13.88 -7.57 17.16
C ASP A 166 13.85 -6.10 17.64
N ARG A 167 13.03 -5.24 17.02
CA ARG A 167 12.94 -3.81 17.35
C ARG A 167 11.99 -3.46 18.49
N GLY A 168 11.66 -4.44 19.34
CA GLY A 168 11.25 -4.16 20.72
C GLY A 168 9.76 -3.87 20.95
N SER A 169 8.88 -4.22 20.01
CA SER A 169 7.45 -4.32 20.33
C SER A 169 7.22 -5.64 21.06
N SER A 170 6.89 -5.60 22.35
CA SER A 170 6.55 -6.77 23.17
C SER A 170 5.37 -7.59 22.64
N HIS A 171 4.69 -7.07 21.62
CA HIS A 171 3.51 -7.62 20.96
C HIS A 171 3.66 -7.72 19.43
N ALA A 172 4.88 -7.95 18.93
CA ALA A 172 5.14 -8.20 17.51
C ALA A 172 4.96 -9.69 17.17
N ILE A 173 4.13 -9.98 16.17
CA ILE A 173 3.98 -11.29 15.54
C ILE A 173 4.59 -11.21 14.15
N GLY A 174 5.48 -12.14 13.80
CA GLY A 174 6.01 -12.24 12.45
C GLY A 174 5.54 -13.50 11.74
N MET A 175 5.24 -13.35 10.46
CA MET A 175 4.81 -14.44 9.58
C MET A 175 5.67 -14.42 8.32
N VAL A 176 6.39 -15.52 8.09
CA VAL A 176 7.18 -15.71 6.87
C VAL A 176 6.29 -16.38 5.82
N THR A 177 5.67 -15.59 4.95
CA THR A 177 4.74 -16.08 3.91
C THR A 177 4.57 -15.07 2.79
N ASP A 178 4.00 -15.51 1.66
CA ASP A 178 3.63 -14.64 0.55
C ASP A 178 2.40 -13.78 0.91
N VAL A 179 2.55 -12.45 0.84
CA VAL A 179 1.45 -11.48 0.99
C VAL A 179 0.35 -11.71 -0.05
N GLY A 180 0.71 -12.16 -1.25
CA GLY A 180 -0.23 -12.53 -2.32
C GLY A 180 -1.22 -13.61 -1.92
N THR A 181 -0.82 -14.49 -1.00
CA THR A 181 -1.66 -15.57 -0.47
C THR A 181 -2.29 -15.19 0.88
N PHE A 182 -1.55 -14.48 1.73
CA PHE A 182 -2.02 -14.08 3.06
C PHE A 182 -3.23 -13.14 3.02
N VAL A 183 -3.18 -12.07 2.22
CA VAL A 183 -4.24 -11.05 2.20
C VAL A 183 -5.57 -11.62 1.68
N PRO A 184 -5.62 -12.41 0.59
CA PRO A 184 -6.86 -13.06 0.17
C PRO A 184 -7.45 -13.99 1.23
N LEU A 185 -6.62 -14.79 1.91
CA LEU A 185 -7.10 -15.66 2.99
C LEU A 185 -7.66 -14.87 4.17
N LEU A 186 -7.03 -13.74 4.52
CA LEU A 186 -7.50 -12.84 5.57
C LEU A 186 -8.84 -12.19 5.17
N ALA A 187 -8.94 -11.67 3.95
CA ALA A 187 -10.17 -11.07 3.43
C ALA A 187 -11.31 -12.09 3.41
N ASP A 188 -11.04 -13.32 2.97
CA ASP A 188 -12.01 -14.41 3.02
C ASP A 188 -12.44 -14.74 4.44
N ASP A 189 -11.52 -14.88 5.40
CA ASP A 189 -11.86 -15.22 6.78
C ASP A 189 -12.73 -14.14 7.44
N LEU A 190 -12.39 -12.87 7.23
CA LEU A 190 -13.10 -11.74 7.83
C LEU A 190 -14.46 -11.48 7.17
N LEU A 191 -14.55 -11.59 5.85
CA LEU A 191 -15.75 -11.23 5.08
C LEU A 191 -16.71 -12.40 4.85
N ARG A 192 -16.34 -13.64 5.19
CA ARG A 192 -17.25 -14.82 5.11
C ARG A 192 -18.43 -14.77 6.08
N GLY A 193 -18.46 -13.80 6.99
CA GLY A 193 -19.51 -13.63 8.00
C GLY A 193 -20.52 -12.50 7.75
N GLU A 194 -20.39 -11.76 6.64
CA GLU A 194 -21.31 -10.67 6.24
C GLU A 194 -22.32 -11.10 5.17
#